data_AF-A0A1Q9NDA6-F1
#
_entry.id   AF-A0A1Q9NDA6-F1
#
_cell.length_a   1.000
_cell.length_b   1.000
_cell.length_c   1.000
_cell.angle_alpha   90.00
_cell.angle_beta   90.00
_cell.angle_gamma   90.00
#
_symmetry.space_group_name_H-M   'P 1'
#
loop_
_entity.id
_entity.type
_entity.pdbx_description
1 polymer ?
#
loop_
_entity_poly.entity_id
_entity_poly.type
_entity_poly.pdbx_seq_one_letter_code
_entity_poly.pdbx_strand_id
1 'polypeptide(L)'
;MNSKSNEFEGSGFSLIDENIIGGITVSLLNFSSVTGLDEGNIDTITMGDRKLNYFYDDNFIVCLETTKEVKDKLIRKVLKNIHNSFLFRFISFFRTNKVINTKIFSSFEDKLFEILKYHRLLPKSNKLL
;
A
#
# COMPACT_ATOMS: atom_id res chain seq x y z
N MET A 1 12.12 46.31 1.93
CA MET A 1 10.97 45.47 1.50
C MET A 1 11.50 44.07 1.27
N ASN A 2 11.38 43.20 2.27
CA ASN A 2 11.80 41.80 2.16
C ASN A 2 10.61 40.97 1.70
N SER A 3 10.62 40.51 0.45
CA SER A 3 9.72 39.45 0.01
C SER A 3 10.24 38.13 0.56
N LYS A 4 9.58 37.62 1.62
CA LYS A 4 9.72 36.23 2.04
C LYS A 4 9.21 35.34 0.90
N SER A 5 10.12 34.65 0.24
CA SER A 5 9.80 33.45 -0.53
C SER A 5 9.28 32.41 0.44
N ASN A 6 7.99 32.06 0.34
CA ASN A 6 7.48 30.82 0.92
C ASN A 6 8.12 29.68 0.12
N GLU A 7 9.31 29.28 0.53
CA GLU A 7 9.80 27.94 0.26
C GLU A 7 8.80 26.99 0.90
N PHE A 8 7.93 26.41 0.06
CA PHE A 8 7.25 25.17 0.39
C PHE A 8 8.37 24.14 0.57
N GLU A 9 8.94 24.12 1.77
CA GLU A 9 9.79 23.04 2.24
C GLU A 9 9.06 21.76 1.89
N GLY A 10 9.65 20.99 0.98
CA GLY A 10 9.15 19.67 0.63
C GLY A 10 8.96 18.93 1.94
N SER A 11 7.69 18.70 2.29
CA SER A 11 7.33 17.97 3.50
C SER A 11 7.95 16.59 3.33
N GLY A 12 9.13 16.44 3.95
CA GLY A 12 9.86 15.21 4.03
C GLY A 12 8.89 14.12 4.43
N PHE A 13 9.05 12.96 3.83
CA PHE A 13 8.35 11.72 4.17
C PHE A 13 7.99 11.72 5.66
N SER A 14 6.76 12.12 6.00
CA SER A 14 6.26 11.84 7.33
C SER A 14 6.05 10.34 7.29
N LEU A 15 6.95 9.59 7.93
CA LEU A 15 6.72 8.19 8.21
C LEU A 15 5.36 8.11 8.88
N ILE A 16 4.33 7.75 8.13
CA ILE A 16 3.09 7.29 8.72
C ILE A 16 3.49 5.94 9.30
N ASP A 17 3.52 5.86 10.64
CA ASP A 17 3.82 4.64 11.38
C ASP A 17 2.94 3.50 10.85
N GLU A 18 3.54 2.31 10.66
CA GLU A 18 2.85 1.11 10.17
C GLU A 18 1.59 0.80 11.03
N ASN A 19 1.65 1.11 12.33
CA ASN A 19 0.53 0.96 13.25
C ASN A 19 -0.62 1.92 12.96
N ILE A 20 -0.34 3.13 12.45
CA ILE A 20 -1.35 4.13 12.08
C ILE A 20 -2.09 3.67 10.83
N ILE A 21 -1.37 3.18 9.80
CA ILE A 21 -2.00 2.68 8.56
C ILE A 21 -2.88 1.47 8.86
N GLY A 22 -2.39 0.54 9.68
CA GLY A 22 -3.18 -0.62 10.13
C GLY A 22 -4.45 -0.20 10.88
N GLY A 23 -4.33 0.70 11.86
CA GLY A 23 -5.47 1.20 12.63
C GLY A 23 -6.52 1.93 11.78
N ILE A 24 -6.08 2.79 10.84
CA ILE A 24 -6.98 3.48 9.90
C ILE A 24 -7.70 2.47 9.01
N THR A 25 -6.96 1.50 8.45
CA THR A 25 -7.54 0.48 7.57
C THR A 25 -8.61 -0.34 8.29
N VAL A 26 -8.34 -0.82 9.50
CA VAL A 26 -9.31 -1.59 10.31
C VAL A 26 -10.53 -0.73 10.67
N SER A 27 -10.31 0.52 11.06
CA SER A 27 -11.41 1.43 11.43
C SER A 27 -12.34 1.69 10.24
N LEU A 28 -11.78 1.92 9.06
CA LEU A 28 -12.55 2.14 7.84
C LEU A 28 -13.29 0.87 7.40
N LEU A 29 -12.69 -0.31 7.54
CA LEU A 29 -13.36 -1.58 7.23
C LEU A 29 -14.56 -1.81 8.14
N ASN A 30 -14.39 -1.60 9.44
CA ASN A 30 -15.49 -1.67 10.40
C ASN A 30 -16.60 -0.68 10.04
N PHE A 31 -16.26 0.57 9.72
CA PHE A 31 -17.23 1.56 9.27
C PHE A 31 -17.97 1.14 7.99
N SER A 32 -17.23 0.66 6.97
CA SER A 32 -17.82 0.21 5.70
C SER A 32 -18.79 -0.95 5.92
N SER A 33 -18.41 -1.93 6.74
CA SER A 33 -19.26 -3.08 7.08
C SER A 33 -20.56 -2.69 7.81
N VAL A 34 -20.51 -1.69 8.69
CA VAL A 34 -21.68 -1.21 9.45
C VAL A 34 -22.61 -0.36 8.59
N THR A 35 -22.06 0.40 7.63
CA THR A 35 -22.84 1.29 6.77
C THR A 35 -23.44 0.59 5.55
N GLY A 36 -23.09 -0.67 5.30
CA GLY A 36 -23.59 -1.44 4.15
C GLY A 36 -23.08 -0.93 2.79
N LEU A 37 -22.02 -0.12 2.79
CA LEU A 37 -21.37 0.36 1.58
C LEU A 37 -20.47 -0.74 1.01
N ASP A 38 -20.70 -1.10 -0.25
CA ASP A 38 -19.77 -1.88 -1.10
C ASP A 38 -19.20 -3.15 -0.45
N GLU A 39 -20.10 -4.00 0.09
CA GLU A 39 -19.77 -5.27 0.77
C GLU A 39 -18.79 -5.14 1.95
N GLY A 40 -18.52 -3.91 2.44
CA GLY A 40 -17.59 -3.62 3.52
C GLY A 40 -16.15 -3.35 3.10
N ASN A 41 -15.85 -3.22 1.79
CA ASN A 41 -14.49 -3.00 1.29
C ASN A 41 -14.22 -1.52 0.93
N ILE A 42 -12.94 -1.11 0.94
CA ILE A 42 -12.52 0.26 0.60
C ILE A 42 -11.62 0.21 -0.62
N ASP A 43 -12.09 0.59 -1.80
CA ASP A 43 -11.24 0.49 -3.00
C ASP A 43 -10.05 1.48 -2.99
N THR A 44 -10.29 2.74 -2.63
CA THR A 44 -9.26 3.80 -2.68
C THR A 44 -9.59 4.96 -1.73
N ILE A 45 -8.57 5.47 -1.03
CA ILE A 45 -8.62 6.73 -0.30
C ILE A 45 -7.82 7.77 -1.08
N THR A 46 -8.44 8.92 -1.42
CA THR A 46 -7.77 9.99 -2.16
C THR A 46 -7.35 11.12 -1.22
N MET A 47 -6.09 11.53 -1.29
CA MET A 47 -5.49 12.58 -0.44
C MET A 47 -4.72 13.57 -1.33
N GLY A 48 -5.40 14.64 -1.76
CA GLY A 48 -4.82 15.62 -2.69
C GLY A 48 -4.39 14.96 -4.01
N ASP A 49 -3.09 15.02 -4.31
CA ASP A 49 -2.51 14.44 -5.51
C ASP A 49 -2.12 12.96 -5.37
N ARG A 50 -2.40 12.35 -4.21
CA ARG A 50 -2.05 10.97 -3.88
C ARG A 50 -3.31 10.12 -3.70
N LYS A 51 -3.16 8.83 -3.94
CA LYS A 51 -4.19 7.80 -3.77
C LYS A 51 -3.59 6.65 -2.98
N LEU A 52 -4.27 6.21 -1.93
CA LEU A 52 -3.97 4.95 -1.24
C LEU A 52 -4.97 3.90 -1.74
N ASN A 53 -4.47 2.96 -2.53
CA ASN A 53 -5.30 1.98 -3.24
C ASN A 53 -5.23 0.64 -2.51
N TYR A 54 -6.35 -0.06 -2.39
CA TYR A 54 -6.44 -1.32 -1.65
C TYR A 54 -6.86 -2.48 -2.55
N PHE A 55 -6.45 -3.68 -2.17
CA PHE A 55 -6.90 -4.93 -2.73
C PHE A 55 -7.12 -5.95 -1.62
N TYR A 56 -8.30 -6.57 -1.62
CA TYR A 56 -8.77 -7.51 -0.61
C TYR A 56 -8.98 -8.88 -1.24
N ASP A 57 -8.34 -9.90 -0.69
CA ASP A 57 -8.58 -11.30 -1.04
C ASP A 57 -7.99 -12.20 0.06
N ASP A 58 -8.58 -13.38 0.30
CA ASP A 58 -8.10 -14.39 1.26
C ASP A 58 -7.76 -13.89 2.70
N ASN A 59 -8.42 -12.84 3.20
CA ASN A 59 -8.11 -12.13 4.47
C ASN A 59 -6.79 -11.34 4.48
N PHE A 60 -6.18 -11.13 3.31
CA PHE A 60 -5.01 -10.29 3.13
C PHE A 60 -5.40 -8.99 2.46
N ILE A 61 -4.75 -7.92 2.91
CA ILE A 61 -4.94 -6.58 2.38
C ILE A 61 -3.59 -6.12 1.83
N VAL A 62 -3.57 -5.75 0.56
CA VAL A 62 -2.42 -5.07 -0.03
C VAL A 62 -2.82 -3.62 -0.25
N CYS A 63 -2.04 -2.70 0.31
CA CYS A 63 -2.18 -1.27 0.06
C CYS A 63 -1.00 -0.75 -0.77
N LEU A 64 -1.29 0.06 -1.78
CA LEU A 64 -0.28 0.73 -2.60
C LEU A 64 -0.62 2.21 -2.74
N GLU A 65 0.29 3.05 -2.27
CA GLU A 65 0.19 4.49 -2.48
C GLU A 65 0.72 4.89 -3.86
N THR A 66 -0.03 5.71 -4.60
CA THR A 66 0.35 6.22 -5.92
C THR A 66 0.00 7.70 -6.06
N THR A 67 0.56 8.36 -7.07
CA THR A 67 0.02 9.66 -7.53
C THR A 67 -1.29 9.45 -8.29
N LYS A 68 -2.10 10.50 -8.43
CA LYS A 68 -3.37 10.47 -9.19
C LYS A 68 -3.19 10.17 -10.69
N GLU A 69 -1.97 10.34 -11.21
CA GLU A 69 -1.63 10.14 -12.63
C GLU A 69 -1.53 8.66 -13.03
N VAL A 70 -1.30 7.77 -12.06
CA VAL A 70 -1.20 6.33 -12.34
C VAL A 70 -2.60 5.79 -12.66
N LYS A 71 -2.72 5.07 -13.78
CA LYS A 71 -3.99 4.51 -14.24
C LYS A 71 -4.48 3.40 -13.31
N ASP A 72 -5.74 3.47 -12.88
CA ASP A 72 -6.35 2.50 -11.95
C ASP A 72 -6.25 1.04 -12.43
N LYS A 73 -6.37 0.80 -13.76
CA LYS A 73 -6.18 -0.56 -14.33
C LYS A 73 -4.78 -1.12 -14.08
N LEU A 74 -3.74 -0.28 -14.13
CA LEU A 74 -2.37 -0.70 -13.80
C LEU A 74 -2.25 -0.97 -12.30
N ILE A 75 -2.81 -0.09 -11.47
CA ILE A 75 -2.80 -0.23 -10.01
C ILE A 75 -3.42 -1.56 -9.59
N ARG A 76 -4.64 -1.88 -10.06
CA ARG A 76 -5.32 -3.15 -9.77
C ARG A 76 -4.49 -4.36 -10.22
N LYS A 77 -3.84 -4.28 -11.39
CA LYS A 77 -2.95 -5.36 -11.87
C LYS A 77 -1.75 -5.57 -10.95
N VAL A 78 -1.12 -4.48 -10.48
CA VAL A 78 0.05 -4.56 -9.60
C VAL A 78 -0.34 -5.07 -8.21
N LEU A 79 -1.41 -4.54 -7.62
CA LEU A 79 -1.93 -5.00 -6.33
C LEU A 79 -2.23 -6.50 -6.33
N LYS A 80 -2.93 -6.99 -7.35
CA LYS A 80 -3.22 -8.42 -7.51
C LYS A 80 -1.94 -9.26 -7.69
N ASN A 81 -0.94 -8.74 -8.40
CA ASN A 81 0.34 -9.44 -8.58
C ASN A 81 1.11 -9.55 -7.26
N ILE A 82 1.16 -8.46 -6.48
CA ILE A 82 1.78 -8.44 -5.15
C ILE A 82 1.07 -9.44 -4.24
N HIS A 83 -0.26 -9.37 -4.17
CA HIS A 83 -1.09 -10.26 -3.37
C HIS A 83 -0.82 -11.74 -3.68
N ASN A 84 -0.95 -12.12 -4.95
CA ASN A 84 -0.77 -13.51 -5.37
C ASN A 84 0.66 -14.00 -5.13
N SER A 85 1.65 -13.15 -5.37
CA SER A 85 3.06 -13.49 -5.11
C SER A 85 3.33 -13.68 -3.61
N PHE A 86 2.73 -12.85 -2.76
CA PHE A 86 2.86 -12.95 -1.31
C PHE A 86 2.21 -14.23 -0.78
N LEU A 87 0.95 -14.48 -1.16
CA LEU A 87 0.24 -15.70 -0.79
C LEU A 87 0.96 -16.95 -1.27
N PHE A 88 1.36 -17.00 -2.54
CA PHE A 88 2.07 -18.17 -3.07
C PHE A 88 3.31 -18.54 -2.23
N ARG A 89 4.03 -17.53 -1.73
CA ARG A 89 5.23 -17.72 -0.91
C ARG A 89 4.93 -18.14 0.53
N PHE A 90 3.86 -17.63 1.14
CA PHE A 90 3.64 -17.77 2.59
C PHE A 90 2.36 -18.52 2.99
N ILE A 91 1.52 -18.96 2.05
CA ILE A 91 0.24 -19.64 2.35
C ILE A 91 0.41 -20.88 3.22
N SER A 92 1.49 -21.64 3.03
CA SER A 92 1.81 -22.79 3.88
C SER A 92 2.08 -22.36 5.32
N PHE A 93 2.84 -21.27 5.50
CA PHE A 93 3.16 -20.70 6.81
C PHE A 93 1.90 -20.24 7.55
N PHE A 94 0.97 -19.58 6.86
CA PHE A 94 -0.28 -19.13 7.45
C PHE A 94 -1.20 -20.27 7.88
N ARG A 95 -1.19 -21.40 7.15
CA ARG A 95 -2.01 -22.57 7.49
C ARG A 95 -1.51 -23.29 8.74
N THR A 96 -0.22 -23.27 9.02
CA THR A 96 0.39 -24.05 10.10
C THR A 96 0.63 -23.26 11.38
N ASN A 97 0.67 -21.93 11.31
CA ASN A 97 1.05 -21.09 12.45
C ASN A 97 -0.12 -20.20 12.91
N LYS A 98 -0.45 -20.31 14.20
CA LYS A 98 -1.47 -19.45 14.85
C LYS A 98 -0.93 -18.07 15.24
N VAL A 99 0.39 -17.93 15.36
CA VAL A 99 1.09 -16.68 15.68
C VAL A 99 2.12 -16.44 14.59
N ILE A 100 2.12 -15.24 14.04
CA ILE A 100 2.94 -14.87 12.88
C ILE A 100 4.06 -13.96 13.34
N ASN A 101 5.31 -14.41 13.19
CA ASN A 101 6.47 -13.54 13.30
C ASN A 101 6.66 -12.80 11.98
N THR A 102 6.38 -11.50 11.95
CA THR A 102 6.43 -10.66 10.74
C THR A 102 7.81 -10.58 10.11
N LYS A 103 8.88 -10.91 10.84
CA LYS A 103 10.25 -10.97 10.29
C LYS A 103 10.39 -11.95 9.13
N ILE A 104 9.52 -12.95 9.00
CA ILE A 104 9.55 -13.87 7.85
C ILE A 104 9.23 -13.17 6.52
N PHE A 105 8.48 -12.07 6.58
CA PHE A 105 8.05 -11.32 5.40
C PHE A 105 9.12 -10.41 4.82
N SER A 106 10.20 -10.10 5.56
CA SER A 106 11.32 -9.30 5.03
C SER A 106 11.91 -9.92 3.77
N SER A 107 11.90 -11.25 3.69
CA SER A 107 12.36 -11.99 2.51
C SER A 107 11.54 -11.69 1.23
N PHE A 108 10.38 -11.04 1.35
CA PHE A 108 9.53 -10.62 0.24
C PHE A 108 9.86 -9.21 -0.28
N GLU A 109 10.65 -8.40 0.44
CA GLU A 109 10.98 -7.03 0.05
C GLU A 109 11.59 -6.96 -1.36
N ASP A 110 12.56 -7.82 -1.67
CA ASP A 110 13.16 -7.92 -3.00
C ASP A 110 12.11 -8.19 -4.08
N LYS A 111 11.16 -9.08 -3.79
CA LYS A 111 10.10 -9.44 -4.74
C LYS A 111 9.13 -8.29 -4.98
N LEU A 112 8.77 -7.57 -3.91
CA LEU A 112 7.96 -6.35 -4.01
C LEU A 112 8.67 -5.32 -4.90
N PHE A 113 9.97 -5.11 -4.69
CA PHE A 113 10.76 -4.17 -5.47
C PHE A 113 10.85 -4.56 -6.96
N GLU A 114 11.06 -5.84 -7.27
CA GLU A 114 11.02 -6.36 -8.64
C GLU A 114 9.69 -6.05 -9.35
N ILE A 115 8.56 -6.32 -8.68
CA ILE A 115 7.23 -6.10 -9.24
C ILE A 115 7.03 -4.61 -9.54
N LEU A 116 7.35 -3.73 -8.58
CA LEU A 116 7.22 -2.28 -8.75
C LEU A 116 8.13 -1.74 -9.85
N LYS A 117 9.38 -2.23 -9.94
CA LYS A 117 10.34 -1.87 -10.98
C LYS A 117 9.85 -2.29 -12.36
N TYR A 118 9.39 -3.52 -12.52
CA TYR A 118 8.87 -4.05 -13.78
C TYR A 118 7.69 -3.20 -14.31
N HIS A 119 6.82 -2.75 -13.40
CA HIS A 119 5.67 -1.90 -13.74
C HIS A 119 5.97 -0.39 -13.79
N ARG A 120 7.24 0.02 -13.61
CA ARG A 120 7.67 1.43 -13.58
C ARG A 120 6.93 2.29 -12.55
N LEU A 121 6.59 1.71 -11.41
CA LEU A 121 5.93 2.38 -10.29
C LEU A 121 6.89 2.87 -9.20
N LEU A 122 8.18 2.65 -9.39
CA LEU A 122 9.20 3.24 -8.53
C LEU A 122 9.42 4.72 -8.91
N PRO A 123 9.68 5.61 -7.94
CA PRO A 123 10.03 7.00 -8.20
C PRO A 123 11.23 7.11 -9.15
N LYS A 124 11.21 8.07 -10.08
CA LYS A 124 12.30 8.32 -11.03
C LYS A 124 13.63 8.69 -10.35
N SER A 125 13.61 9.07 -9.08
CA SER A 125 14.79 9.49 -8.30
C SER A 125 15.54 8.36 -7.62
N ASN A 126 15.38 7.10 -8.05
CA ASN A 126 16.22 6.01 -7.55
C ASN A 126 17.66 6.14 -8.10
N LYS A 127 18.39 7.14 -7.59
CA LYS A 127 19.84 7.05 -7.36
C LYS A 127 20.08 6.12 -6.17
N LEU A 128 19.71 4.85 -6.32
CA LEU A 128 20.10 3.77 -5.43
C LEU A 128 20.30 2.55 -6.30
N LEU A 129 21.37 2.61 -7.09
CA LEU A 129 22.31 1.53 -7.43
C LEU A 129 23.61 2.23 -7.86
#